data_AF-A0A850CB92-F1
#
_entry.id   AF-A0A850CB92-F1
#
_cell.length_a   1.000
_cell.length_b   1.000
_cell.length_c   1.000
_cell.angle_alpha   90.00
_cell.angle_beta   90.00
_cell.angle_gamma   90.00
#
_symmetry.space_group_name_H-M   'P 1'
#
loop_
_entity.id
_entity.type
_entity.pdbx_description
1 polymer ?
#
loop_
_entity_poly.entity_id
_entity_poly.type
_entity_poly.pdbx_seq_one_letter_code
_entity_poly.pdbx_strand_id
1 'polypeptide(L)'
;MHIDAPIEVPWKSGAWTSLPVSAEDAGGRLRVTAAEGSDAWRHTGYGFVHDNEHALLEEWDRERAVEVSFIADYDAQFDQAGLMVRVDAERWIKTGVEYADGALQLGAVVTDGRSDWSTAPVPEWAGREVTMRATRFGDAVVVRARAAGPAGD
;
A
#
# COMPACT_ATOMS: atom_id res chain seq x y z
N MET A 1 11.01 14.13 -23.76
CA MET A 1 10.94 13.06 -22.74
C MET A 1 9.91 12.07 -23.26
N HIS A 2 10.34 10.91 -23.76
CA HIS A 2 9.42 9.86 -24.17
C HIS A 2 8.93 9.21 -22.88
N ILE A 3 7.64 9.35 -22.57
CA ILE A 3 7.02 8.61 -21.47
C ILE A 3 6.49 7.34 -22.12
N ASP A 4 7.12 6.21 -21.83
CA ASP A 4 6.56 4.91 -22.19
C ASP A 4 5.14 4.81 -21.66
N ALA A 5 4.25 4.19 -22.43
CA ALA A 5 2.90 3.90 -21.94
C ALA A 5 2.96 3.07 -20.64
N PRO A 6 2.02 3.27 -19.70
CA PRO A 6 1.92 2.43 -18.51
C PRO A 6 1.82 0.95 -18.92
N ILE A 7 2.55 0.11 -18.21
CA ILE A 7 2.46 -1.35 -18.35
C ILE A 7 1.54 -1.83 -17.25
N GLU A 8 0.45 -2.47 -17.62
CA GLU A 8 -0.44 -3.13 -16.67
C GLU A 8 0.18 -4.46 -16.25
N VAL A 9 0.34 -4.65 -14.94
CA VAL A 9 0.89 -5.89 -14.37
C VAL A 9 -0.28 -6.81 -14.02
N PRO A 10 -0.38 -8.01 -14.64
CA PRO A 10 -1.48 -8.92 -14.34
C PRO A 10 -1.43 -9.41 -12.88
N TRP A 11 -2.53 -9.32 -12.13
CA TRP A 11 -2.59 -9.77 -10.73
C TRP A 11 -2.06 -11.19 -10.51
N LYS A 12 -2.28 -12.08 -11.49
CA LYS A 12 -1.83 -13.48 -11.44
C LYS A 12 -0.31 -13.69 -11.53
N SER A 13 0.49 -12.67 -11.87
CA SER A 13 1.94 -12.81 -11.90
C SER A 13 2.54 -12.75 -10.49
N GLY A 14 1.89 -12.00 -9.58
CA GLY A 14 2.41 -11.75 -8.26
C GLY A 14 2.32 -12.94 -7.32
N ALA A 15 3.13 -12.89 -6.25
CA ALA A 15 3.13 -13.82 -5.14
C ALA A 15 2.71 -13.12 -3.85
N TRP A 16 1.78 -13.73 -3.11
CA TRP A 16 1.35 -13.22 -1.80
C TRP A 16 2.42 -13.43 -0.74
N THR A 17 2.66 -12.42 0.12
CA THR A 17 3.45 -12.58 1.34
C THR A 17 2.72 -13.49 2.34
N SER A 18 1.47 -13.16 2.65
CA SER A 18 0.52 -14.03 3.35
C SER A 18 -0.80 -14.06 2.59
N LEU A 19 -1.41 -15.25 2.47
CA LEU A 19 -2.69 -15.38 1.76
C LEU A 19 -3.81 -14.60 2.49
N PRO A 20 -4.59 -13.77 1.78
CA PRO A 20 -5.80 -13.17 2.32
C PRO A 20 -6.91 -14.22 2.51
N VAL A 21 -8.02 -13.82 3.13
CA VAL A 21 -9.22 -14.68 3.22
C VAL A 21 -9.75 -15.00 1.82
N SER A 22 -9.75 -14.02 0.92
CA SER A 22 -10.04 -14.20 -0.50
C SER A 22 -9.37 -13.12 -1.35
N ALA A 23 -9.12 -13.46 -2.61
CA ALA A 23 -8.64 -12.55 -3.65
C ALA A 23 -9.30 -12.93 -4.98
N GLU A 24 -10.10 -12.03 -5.54
CA GLU A 24 -10.96 -12.30 -6.69
C GLU A 24 -10.81 -11.22 -7.76
N ASP A 25 -10.80 -11.64 -9.03
CA ASP A 25 -10.91 -10.70 -10.15
C ASP A 25 -12.31 -10.08 -10.15
N ALA A 26 -12.35 -8.75 -10.16
CA ALA A 26 -13.55 -7.94 -10.14
C ALA A 26 -13.60 -6.99 -11.35
N GLY A 27 -13.37 -7.54 -12.55
CA GLY A 27 -13.50 -6.78 -13.80
C GLY A 27 -12.32 -5.84 -14.04
N GLY A 28 -11.11 -6.37 -13.98
CA GLY A 28 -9.86 -5.60 -14.12
C GLY A 28 -9.37 -4.97 -12.80
N ARG A 29 -10.14 -5.13 -11.72
CA ARG A 29 -9.71 -4.83 -10.34
C ARG A 29 -9.48 -6.12 -9.59
N LEU A 30 -8.67 -6.06 -8.53
CA LEU A 30 -8.54 -7.13 -7.57
C LEU A 30 -9.35 -6.77 -6.31
N ARG A 31 -10.33 -7.60 -5.95
CA ARG A 31 -11.01 -7.49 -4.65
C ARG A 31 -10.32 -8.42 -3.67
N VAL A 32 -9.83 -7.87 -2.57
CA VAL A 32 -9.12 -8.61 -1.52
C VAL A 32 -9.89 -8.49 -0.22
N THR A 33 -10.09 -9.60 0.48
CA THR A 33 -10.63 -9.61 1.85
C THR A 33 -9.50 -9.96 2.82
N ALA A 34 -9.06 -8.98 3.61
CA ALA A 34 -8.01 -9.17 4.60
C ALA A 34 -8.46 -10.10 5.73
N ALA A 35 -7.50 -10.82 6.34
CA ALA A 35 -7.74 -11.59 7.54
C ALA A 35 -7.73 -10.67 8.77
N GLU A 36 -8.63 -10.90 9.72
CA GLU A 36 -8.62 -10.19 11.00
C GLU A 36 -7.27 -10.36 11.70
N GLY A 37 -6.70 -9.24 12.18
CA GLY A 37 -5.39 -9.24 12.85
C GLY A 37 -4.18 -9.36 11.91
N SER A 38 -4.36 -9.20 10.58
CA SER A 38 -3.26 -9.03 9.65
C SER A 38 -2.62 -7.64 9.79
N ASP A 39 -1.30 -7.56 9.89
CA ASP A 39 -0.56 -6.29 9.89
C ASP A 39 0.92 -6.52 9.47
N ALA A 40 1.62 -5.43 9.17
CA ALA A 40 3.05 -5.35 9.00
C ALA A 40 3.63 -4.27 9.91
N TRP A 41 4.37 -4.68 10.95
CA TRP A 41 5.03 -3.81 11.91
C TRP A 41 6.20 -4.51 12.61
N ARG A 42 7.28 -3.78 12.91
CA ARG A 42 8.43 -4.31 13.65
C ARG A 42 8.86 -3.41 14.82
N HIS A 43 8.65 -3.90 16.03
CA HIS A 43 9.24 -3.50 17.32
C HIS A 43 8.98 -2.09 17.86
N THR A 44 9.03 -1.04 17.03
CA THR A 44 8.99 0.36 17.48
C THR A 44 7.70 0.65 18.23
N GLY A 45 7.79 1.32 19.38
CA GLY A 45 6.64 1.70 20.23
C GLY A 45 5.99 0.54 20.99
N TYR A 46 5.70 -0.56 20.29
CA TYR A 46 4.81 -1.62 20.80
C TYR A 46 5.53 -2.92 21.20
N GLY A 47 6.78 -3.13 20.78
CA GLY A 47 7.58 -4.31 21.12
C GLY A 47 7.24 -5.61 20.39
N PHE A 48 6.09 -5.70 19.73
CA PHE A 48 5.68 -6.86 18.92
C PHE A 48 6.21 -6.78 17.47
N VAL A 49 6.07 -7.91 16.77
CA VAL A 49 6.26 -8.01 15.31
C VAL A 49 4.97 -8.58 14.71
N HIS A 50 4.45 -7.90 13.70
CA HIS A 50 3.47 -8.43 12.77
C HIS A 50 4.12 -8.50 11.37
N ASP A 51 4.00 -9.66 10.73
CA ASP A 51 4.54 -9.98 9.39
C ASP A 51 3.56 -10.94 8.69
N ASN A 52 2.27 -10.65 8.85
CA ASN A 52 1.16 -11.45 8.32
C ASN A 52 0.23 -10.61 7.44
N GLU A 53 0.74 -9.51 6.88
CA GLU A 53 0.03 -8.65 5.94
C GLU A 53 -0.21 -9.34 4.60
N HIS A 54 -1.14 -8.80 3.82
CA HIS A 54 -1.48 -9.31 2.50
C HIS A 54 -0.92 -8.39 1.41
N ALA A 55 0.33 -8.62 1.02
CA ALA A 55 0.94 -7.95 -0.12
C ALA A 55 1.09 -8.92 -1.28
N LEU A 56 0.53 -8.58 -2.44
CA LEU A 56 0.75 -9.28 -3.70
C LEU A 56 1.96 -8.65 -4.40
N LEU A 57 3.09 -9.35 -4.40
CA LEU A 57 4.39 -8.83 -4.84
C LEU A 57 4.80 -9.37 -6.20
N GLU A 58 5.38 -8.50 -7.02
CA GLU A 58 6.05 -8.83 -8.28
C GLU A 58 7.49 -8.29 -8.23
N GLU A 59 8.38 -8.81 -9.08
CA GLU A 59 9.69 -8.20 -9.29
C GLU A 59 9.55 -6.76 -9.78
N TRP A 60 10.21 -5.83 -9.09
CA TRP A 60 10.17 -4.42 -9.45
C TRP A 60 11.29 -4.06 -10.44
N ASP A 61 10.90 -3.77 -11.69
CA ASP A 61 11.76 -3.05 -12.63
C ASP A 61 12.11 -1.66 -12.07
N ARG A 62 13.35 -1.53 -11.60
CA ARG A 62 13.86 -0.37 -10.87
C ARG A 62 13.99 0.89 -11.73
N GLU A 63 13.81 0.79 -13.04
CA GLU A 63 13.76 1.94 -13.96
C GLU A 63 12.35 2.50 -14.11
N ARG A 64 11.33 1.79 -13.60
CA ARG A 64 9.92 2.18 -13.70
C ARG A 64 9.35 2.56 -12.34
N ALA A 65 8.41 3.50 -12.37
CA ALA A 65 7.54 3.74 -11.23
C ALA A 65 6.47 2.64 -11.15
N VAL A 66 6.06 2.31 -9.93
CA VAL A 66 4.92 1.42 -9.67
C VAL A 66 3.79 2.26 -9.12
N GLU A 67 2.58 2.04 -9.65
CA GLU A 67 1.35 2.66 -9.17
C GLU A 67 0.34 1.58 -8.79
N VAL A 68 -0.39 1.82 -7.70
CA VAL A 68 -1.57 1.04 -7.33
C VAL A 68 -2.68 2.00 -6.95
N SER A 69 -3.89 1.72 -7.42
CA SER A 69 -5.10 2.47 -7.06
C SER A 69 -6.04 1.59 -6.25
N PHE A 70 -6.65 2.15 -5.22
CA PHE A 70 -7.65 1.48 -4.39
C PHE A 70 -8.73 2.46 -3.93
N ILE A 71 -9.89 1.94 -3.52
CA ILE A 71 -10.96 2.77 -2.97
C ILE A 71 -10.77 2.87 -1.45
N ALA A 72 -10.64 4.09 -0.92
CA ALA A 72 -10.52 4.37 0.51
C ALA A 72 -11.90 4.43 1.18
N ASP A 73 -12.65 3.33 1.10
CA ASP A 73 -14.01 3.17 1.65
C ASP A 73 -14.01 2.12 2.77
N TYR A 74 -13.31 2.45 3.86
CA TYR A 74 -13.19 1.65 5.07
C TYR A 74 -13.04 2.56 6.29
N ASP A 75 -13.59 2.10 7.42
CA ASP A 75 -13.74 2.90 8.63
C ASP A 75 -13.48 2.12 9.94
N ALA A 76 -13.01 0.88 9.86
CA ALA A 76 -12.62 0.15 11.06
C ALA A 76 -11.19 0.54 11.47
N GLN A 77 -10.95 0.55 12.79
CA GLN A 77 -9.67 0.95 13.37
C GLN A 77 -8.53 0.07 12.82
N PHE A 78 -7.53 0.70 12.22
CA PHE A 78 -6.36 0.13 11.55
C PHE A 78 -6.62 -0.59 10.22
N ASP A 79 -7.79 -0.40 9.60
CA ASP A 79 -7.98 -0.80 8.20
C ASP A 79 -7.00 -0.04 7.30
N GLN A 80 -6.34 -0.78 6.41
CA GLN A 80 -5.22 -0.29 5.60
C GLN A 80 -5.29 -0.83 4.18
N ALA A 81 -4.99 0.03 3.20
CA ALA A 81 -4.75 -0.36 1.82
C ALA A 81 -3.66 0.52 1.21
N GLY A 82 -2.86 -0.04 0.29
CA GLY A 82 -1.70 0.68 -0.22
C GLY A 82 -0.75 -0.13 -1.10
N LEU A 83 0.49 0.35 -1.15
CA LEU A 83 1.61 -0.18 -1.90
C LEU A 83 2.67 -0.70 -0.91
N MET A 84 3.22 -1.88 -1.20
CA MET A 84 4.37 -2.42 -0.49
C MET A 84 5.59 -2.54 -1.41
N VAL A 85 6.75 -2.12 -0.91
CA VAL A 85 8.07 -2.44 -1.48
C VAL A 85 8.78 -3.33 -0.47
N ARG A 86 9.16 -4.55 -0.85
CA ARG A 86 9.76 -5.53 0.08
C ARG A 86 11.09 -6.03 -0.47
N VAL A 87 12.10 -6.08 0.40
CA VAL A 87 13.38 -6.76 0.14
C VAL A 87 13.40 -8.10 0.86
N ASP A 88 13.06 -8.08 2.15
CA ASP A 88 12.97 -9.25 3.01
C ASP A 88 11.99 -8.98 4.18
N ALA A 89 11.90 -9.89 5.15
CA ALA A 89 10.98 -9.76 6.30
C ALA A 89 11.34 -8.63 7.28
N GLU A 90 12.57 -8.13 7.23
CA GLU A 90 13.07 -7.06 8.10
C GLU A 90 13.29 -5.74 7.34
N ARG A 91 13.19 -5.75 6.01
CA ARG A 91 13.40 -4.58 5.15
C ARG A 91 12.28 -4.40 4.14
N TRP A 92 11.42 -3.42 4.40
CA TRP A 92 10.28 -3.11 3.56
C TRP A 92 9.75 -1.70 3.82
N ILE A 93 8.93 -1.22 2.89
CA ILE A 93 8.13 0.00 2.99
C ILE A 93 6.68 -0.39 2.74
N LYS A 94 5.77 -0.05 3.66
CA LYS A 94 4.33 0.01 3.36
C LYS A 94 3.90 1.47 3.31
N THR A 95 3.09 1.83 2.33
CA THR A 95 2.55 3.19 2.21
C THR A 95 1.15 3.15 1.65
N GLY A 96 0.28 4.00 2.15
CA GLY A 96 -1.12 3.95 1.77
C GLY A 96 -1.97 4.82 2.69
N VAL A 97 -3.24 4.46 2.77
CA VAL A 97 -4.19 5.11 3.66
C VAL A 97 -4.59 4.12 4.75
N GLU A 98 -4.52 4.57 5.99
CA GLU A 98 -4.91 3.82 7.19
C GLU A 98 -6.05 4.55 7.88
N TYR A 99 -7.09 3.85 8.32
CA TYR A 99 -8.07 4.45 9.21
C TYR A 99 -7.58 4.37 10.65
N ALA A 100 -7.19 5.51 11.23
CA ALA A 100 -6.72 5.58 12.60
C ALA A 100 -7.12 6.91 13.26
N ASP A 101 -7.32 6.86 14.58
CA ASP A 101 -7.71 8.02 15.40
C ASP A 101 -8.98 8.72 14.88
N GLY A 102 -9.91 7.94 14.32
CA GLY A 102 -11.21 8.42 13.82
C GLY A 102 -11.18 9.12 12.46
N ALA A 103 -10.08 9.01 11.70
CA ALA A 103 -9.98 9.55 10.35
C ALA A 103 -9.10 8.67 9.46
N LEU A 104 -9.25 8.82 8.14
CA LEU A 104 -8.26 8.31 7.20
C LEU A 104 -6.96 9.12 7.32
N GLN A 105 -5.85 8.40 7.32
CA GLN A 105 -4.50 8.90 7.49
C GLN A 105 -3.64 8.44 6.31
N LEU A 106 -3.03 9.37 5.59
CA LEU A 106 -2.02 9.05 4.58
C LEU A 106 -0.69 8.85 5.29
N GLY A 107 -0.02 7.74 5.01
CA GLY A 107 1.23 7.44 5.70
C GLY A 107 2.19 6.52 4.97
N ALA A 108 3.36 6.39 5.57
CA ALA A 108 4.37 5.42 5.20
C ALA A 108 5.05 4.88 6.45
N VAL A 109 5.24 3.56 6.47
CA VAL A 109 6.12 2.88 7.42
C VAL A 109 7.33 2.39 6.66
N VAL A 110 8.51 2.87 7.04
CA VAL A 110 9.80 2.41 6.53
C VAL A 110 10.42 1.52 7.59
N THR A 111 10.69 0.28 7.22
CA THR A 111 11.24 -0.73 8.13
C THR A 111 12.63 -1.15 7.66
N ASP A 112 13.65 -0.93 8.51
CA ASP A 112 14.99 -1.53 8.40
C ASP A 112 15.36 -2.10 9.78
N GLY A 113 14.97 -3.36 10.01
CA GLY A 113 14.98 -4.03 11.31
C GLY A 113 13.89 -3.53 12.26
N ARG A 114 13.59 -2.23 12.26
CA ARG A 114 12.56 -1.56 13.07
C ARG A 114 11.72 -0.63 12.20
N SER A 115 10.43 -0.51 12.52
CA SER A 115 9.49 0.35 11.79
C SER A 115 9.59 1.81 12.23
N ASP A 116 9.65 2.72 11.27
CA ASP A 116 9.51 4.16 11.46
C ASP A 116 8.27 4.62 10.68
N TRP A 117 7.32 5.26 11.37
CA TRP A 117 6.01 5.60 10.81
C TRP A 117 5.80 7.11 10.77
N SER A 118 5.40 7.59 9.60
CA SER A 118 4.94 8.95 9.36
C SER A 118 3.51 8.93 8.86
N THR A 119 2.70 9.88 9.33
CA THR A 119 1.28 9.92 9.05
C THR A 119 0.73 11.35 9.06
N ALA A 120 -0.30 11.59 8.26
CA ALA A 120 -1.04 12.85 8.22
C ALA A 120 -2.52 12.61 7.87
N PRO A 121 -3.46 13.33 8.52
CA PRO A 121 -4.88 13.12 8.30
C PRO A 121 -5.32 13.60 6.91
N VAL A 122 -6.15 12.79 6.25
CA VAL A 122 -6.76 13.03 4.93
C VAL A 122 -8.26 12.63 4.94
N PRO A 123 -9.07 13.10 5.89
CA PRO A 123 -10.47 12.69 6.01
C PRO A 123 -11.28 12.96 4.73
N GLU A 124 -10.89 13.95 3.94
CA GLU A 124 -11.55 14.30 2.69
C GLU A 124 -11.35 13.25 1.58
N TRP A 125 -10.49 12.25 1.77
CA TRP A 125 -10.24 11.15 0.82
C TRP A 125 -11.21 9.98 0.98
N ALA A 126 -12.09 10.02 1.99
CA ALA A 126 -13.09 8.97 2.24
C ALA A 126 -13.95 8.70 1.00
N GLY A 127 -14.09 7.42 0.65
CA GLY A 127 -14.83 6.93 -0.51
C GLY A 127 -14.18 7.22 -1.86
N ARG A 128 -12.99 7.84 -1.91
CA ARG A 128 -12.31 8.18 -3.16
C ARG A 128 -11.37 7.08 -3.61
N GLU A 129 -11.12 7.03 -4.93
CA GLU A 129 -10.00 6.27 -5.45
C GLU A 129 -8.69 7.00 -5.12
N VAL A 130 -7.78 6.32 -4.43
CA VAL A 130 -6.45 6.79 -4.06
C VAL A 130 -5.42 6.04 -4.89
N THR A 131 -4.52 6.78 -5.54
CA THR A 131 -3.36 6.21 -6.25
C THR A 131 -2.10 6.46 -5.43
N MET A 132 -1.41 5.38 -5.07
CA MET A 132 -0.06 5.42 -4.52
C MET A 132 0.94 5.17 -5.64
N ARG A 133 2.05 5.92 -5.64
CA ARG A 133 3.15 5.78 -6.59
C ARG A 133 4.47 5.66 -5.84
N ALA A 134 5.22 4.58 -6.11
CA ALA A 134 6.60 4.44 -5.69
C ALA A 134 7.54 4.64 -6.89
N THR A 135 8.64 5.35 -6.69
CA THR A 135 9.67 5.53 -7.72
C THR A 135 11.04 5.42 -7.06
N ARG A 136 11.90 4.54 -7.59
CA ARG A 136 13.28 4.50 -7.16
C ARG A 136 14.08 5.61 -7.86
N PHE A 137 14.88 6.34 -7.09
CA PHE A 137 15.78 7.38 -7.61
C PHE A 137 17.11 7.28 -6.88
N GLY A 138 18.15 6.79 -7.56
CA GLY A 138 19.43 6.53 -6.93
C GLY A 138 19.31 5.52 -5.78
N ASP A 139 19.64 5.96 -4.58
CA ASP A 139 19.53 5.22 -3.32
C ASP A 139 18.21 5.47 -2.56
N ALA A 140 17.30 6.27 -3.11
CA ALA A 140 16.03 6.62 -2.49
C ALA A 140 14.83 5.92 -3.12
N VAL A 141 13.77 5.75 -2.34
CA VAL A 141 12.41 5.49 -2.81
C VAL A 141 11.59 6.74 -2.54
N VAL A 142 11.02 7.34 -3.59
CA VAL A 142 10.11 8.47 -3.49
C VAL A 142 8.68 7.97 -3.61
N VAL A 143 7.89 8.22 -2.57
CA VAL A 143 6.46 7.91 -2.55
C VAL A 143 5.64 9.17 -2.83
N ARG A 144 4.61 9.03 -3.66
CA ARG A 144 3.59 10.05 -3.89
C ARG A 144 2.21 9.42 -3.79
N ALA A 145 1.24 10.22 -3.39
CA ALA A 145 -0.15 9.82 -3.31
C ALA A 145 -1.04 10.90 -3.92
N ARG A 146 -2.16 10.49 -4.50
CA ARG A 146 -3.24 11.39 -4.90
C ARG A 146 -4.58 10.70 -4.67
N ALA A 147 -5.58 11.46 -4.24
CA ALA A 147 -6.97 11.04 -4.37
C ALA A 147 -7.57 11.60 -5.66
N ALA A 148 -8.51 10.86 -6.26
CA ALA A 148 -9.34 11.38 -7.34
C ALA A 148 -10.11 12.64 -6.89
N GLY A 149 -10.47 13.47 -7.87
CA GLY A 149 -11.41 14.57 -7.64
C GLY A 149 -12.76 14.06 -7.11
N PRO A 150 -13.63 14.95 -6.63
CA PRO A 150 -15.02 14.58 -6.36
C PRO A 150 -15.63 13.94 -7.62
N ALA A 151 -16.56 12.99 -7.46
CA ALA A 151 -17.24 12.40 -8.60
C ALA A 151 -17.95 13.51 -9.42
N GLY A 152 -17.44 13.81 -10.63
CA GLY A 152 -18.01 14.85 -11.51
C GLY A 152 -17.03 15.71 -12.32
N ASP A 153 -15.70 15.56 -12.13
CA ASP A 153 -14.67 16.23 -12.95
C ASP A 153 -14.16 15.36 -14.11
#